data_AF-A0AAW9TQC3-F1
#
_entry.id   AF-A0AAW9TQC3-F1
#
_cell.length_a   1.000
_cell.length_b   1.000
_cell.length_c   1.000
_cell.angle_alpha   90.00
_cell.angle_beta   90.00
_cell.angle_gamma   90.00
#
_symmetry.space_group_name_H-M   'P 1'
#
loop_
_entity.id
_entity.type
_entity.pdbx_description
1 polymer ?
#
loop_
_entity_poly.entity_id
_entity_poly.type
_entity_poly.pdbx_seq_one_letter_code
_entity_poly.pdbx_strand_id
1 'polypeptide(L)' 'MTKHALILAGIGWGNLPLWLVERDLAEGRLVRVPAAEFGLQGETLTNAYLMHRTDEHLGPATRAFCDALLRMAGHRTVP' A
#
# COMPACT_ATOMS: atom_id res chain seq x y z
N MET A 1 -11.24 -2.79 -15.83
CA MET A 1 -9.80 -3.06 -16.06
C MET A 1 -9.01 -2.31 -15.01
N THR A 2 -8.09 -2.97 -14.29
CA THR A 2 -7.26 -2.33 -13.25
C THR A 2 -5.95 -1.83 -13.84
N LYS A 3 -5.38 -0.77 -13.26
CA LYS A 3 -4.10 -0.19 -13.67
C LYS A 3 -2.97 -1.24 -13.68
N HIS A 4 -2.96 -2.14 -12.70
CA HIS A 4 -1.99 -3.25 -12.61
C HIS A 4 -2.03 -4.18 -13.83
N ALA A 5 -3.21 -4.61 -14.27
CA ALA A 5 -3.34 -5.51 -15.42
C ALA A 5 -2.83 -4.86 -16.72
N LEU A 6 -3.05 -3.56 -16.91
CA LEU A 6 -2.57 -2.83 -18.09
C LEU A 6 -1.04 -2.74 -18.08
N ILE A 7 -0.45 -2.34 -16.96
CA ILE A 7 1.00 -2.20 -16.82
C ILE A 7 1.69 -3.56 -17.02
N LEU A 8 1.13 -4.63 -16.46
CA LEU A 8 1.66 -5.98 -16.59
C LEU A 8 1.56 -6.53 -18.03
N ALA A 9 0.60 -6.05 -18.82
CA ALA A 9 0.49 -6.32 -20.25
C ALA A 9 1.42 -5.44 -21.11
N GLY A 10 2.27 -4.61 -20.50
CA GLY A 10 3.19 -3.70 -21.20
C GLY A 10 2.55 -2.38 -21.64
N ILE A 11 1.34 -2.07 -21.18
CA ILE A 11 0.63 -0.84 -21.53
C ILE A 11 0.97 0.24 -20.50
N GLY A 12 1.98 1.03 -20.84
CA GLY A 12 2.40 2.20 -20.05
C GLY A 12 3.05 1.86 -18.71
N TRP A 13 3.14 2.86 -17.85
CA TRP A 13 3.75 2.78 -16.52
C TRP A 13 2.96 3.65 -15.52
N GLY A 14 3.20 3.46 -14.23
CA GLY A 14 2.65 4.34 -13.20
C GLY A 14 2.81 3.81 -11.79
N ASN A 15 2.37 4.61 -10.81
CA ASN A 15 2.41 4.23 -9.40
C ASN A 15 1.39 3.13 -9.07
N LEU A 16 1.86 2.08 -8.40
CA LEU A 16 1.08 0.99 -7.82
C LEU A 16 1.58 0.73 -6.39
N PRO A 17 0.70 0.32 -5.45
CA PRO A 17 1.13 -0.05 -4.11
C PRO A 17 2.12 -1.23 -4.16
N LEU A 18 3.18 -1.17 -3.34
CA LEU A 18 4.23 -2.19 -3.34
C LEU A 18 3.68 -3.60 -3.10
N TRP A 19 2.74 -3.76 -2.15
CA TRP A 19 2.10 -5.05 -1.85
C TRP A 19 1.37 -5.69 -3.04
N LEU A 20 0.99 -4.89 -4.04
CA LEU A 20 0.33 -5.39 -5.25
C LEU A 20 1.32 -5.90 -6.29
N VAL A 21 2.54 -5.35 -6.32
CA VAL A 21 3.54 -5.60 -7.38
C VAL A 21 4.81 -6.27 -6.88
N GLU A 22 4.95 -6.54 -5.58
CA GLU A 22 6.15 -7.11 -4.96
C GLU A 22 6.60 -8.40 -5.64
N ARG A 23 5.65 -9.30 -5.91
CA ARG A 23 5.91 -10.55 -6.64
C ARG A 23 6.36 -10.30 -8.08
N ASP A 24 5.68 -9.42 -8.80
CA ASP A 24 6.01 -9.12 -10.19
C ASP A 24 7.39 -8.45 -10.32
N LEU A 25 7.78 -7.64 -9.34
CA LEU A 25 9.13 -7.08 -9.23
C LEU A 25 10.17 -8.17 -8.94
N ALA A 26 9.88 -9.09 -8.00
CA ALA A 26 10.77 -10.20 -7.65
C ALA A 26 10.96 -11.18 -8.82
N GLU A 27 9.92 -11.41 -9.61
CA GLU A 27 9.95 -12.27 -10.81
C GLU A 27 10.47 -11.53 -12.06
N GLY A 28 10.81 -10.25 -11.97
CA GLY A 28 11.30 -9.44 -13.09
C GLY A 28 10.26 -9.15 -14.18
N ARG A 29 8.98 -9.37 -13.90
CA ARG A 29 7.85 -9.04 -14.79
C ARG A 29 7.60 -7.54 -14.85
N LEU A 30 7.92 -6.84 -13.76
CA LEU A 30 7.90 -5.39 -13.64
C LEU A 30 9.27 -4.89 -13.19
N VAL A 31 9.57 -3.63 -13.50
CA VAL A 31 10.76 -2.94 -13.03
C VAL A 31 10.36 -1.60 -12.42
N ARG A 32 11.13 -1.13 -11.43
CA ARG A 32 10.94 0.21 -10.85
C ARG A 32 11.41 1.28 -11.82
N VAL A 33 10.61 2.32 -11.99
CA VAL A 33 10.95 3.49 -12.81
C VAL A 33 11.29 4.66 -11.88
N PRO A 34 12.52 5.22 -11.94
CA PRO A 34 12.89 6.39 -11.15
C PRO A 34 12.25 7.64 -11.76
N ALA A 35 10.99 7.87 -11.43
CA ALA A 35 10.28 9.08 -11.79
C ALA A 35 10.52 10.16 -10.72
N ALA A 36 10.82 11.38 -11.15
CA ALA A 36 11.13 12.50 -10.25
C ALA A 36 10.02 12.81 -9.22
N GLU A 37 8.77 12.43 -9.52
CA GLU A 37 7.61 12.52 -8.62
C GLU A 37 7.67 11.53 -7.44
N PHE A 38 8.38 10.41 -7.58
CA PHE A 38 8.36 9.29 -6.65
C PHE A 38 9.74 9.00 -6.05
N GLY A 39 10.27 9.93 -5.25
CA GLY A 39 11.52 9.74 -4.50
C GLY A 39 12.74 9.33 -5.35
N LEU A 40 13.88 9.09 -4.72
CA LEU A 40 15.11 8.70 -5.45
C LEU A 40 15.06 7.27 -6.03
N GLN A 41 14.09 6.45 -5.61
CA GLN A 41 14.00 5.01 -5.94
C GLN A 41 12.68 4.61 -6.63
N GLY A 42 11.92 5.58 -7.14
CA GLY A 42 10.58 5.31 -7.69
C GLY A 42 9.57 4.87 -6.61
N GLU A 43 9.79 5.28 -5.36
CA GLU A 43 9.00 4.88 -4.19
C GLU A 43 8.65 6.08 -3.32
N THR A 44 7.40 6.10 -2.87
CA THR A 44 6.90 7.06 -1.89
C THR A 44 6.15 6.29 -0.80
N LEU A 45 6.42 6.64 0.46
CA LEU A 45 5.66 6.13 1.59
C LEU A 45 4.31 6.83 1.65
N THR A 46 3.24 6.05 1.80
CA THR A 46 1.88 6.57 1.98
C THR A 46 1.38 6.13 3.35
N ASN A 47 0.71 7.04 4.06
CA ASN A 47 0.13 6.74 5.35
C ASN A 47 -1.19 5.98 5.17
N ALA A 48 -1.33 4.85 5.86
CA ALA A 48 -2.60 4.16 6.01
C ALA A 48 -3.25 4.58 7.34
N TYR A 49 -4.56 4.81 7.33
CA TYR A 49 -5.30 5.23 8.50
C TYR A 49 -6.40 4.23 8.82
N LEU A 50 -6.55 3.90 10.09
CA LEU A 50 -7.69 3.17 10.62
C LEU A 50 -8.65 4.19 11.25
N MET A 51 -9.84 4.32 10.68
CA MET A 51 -10.83 5.32 11.08
C MET A 51 -12.10 4.65 11.56
N HIS A 52 -12.73 5.23 12.58
CA HIS A 52 -14.06 4.87 13.04
C HIS A 52 -14.88 6.12 13.35
N ARG A 53 -16.21 5.97 13.35
CA ARG A 53 -17.14 7.02 13.74
C ARG A 53 -16.97 7.35 15.23
N THR A 54 -16.97 8.63 15.57
CA THR A 54 -16.81 9.10 16.96
C THR A 54 -18.09 9.00 17.78
N ASP A 55 -19.25 9.00 17.11
CA ASP A 55 -20.57 8.85 17.72
C ASP A 55 -20.99 7.39 17.91
N GLU A 56 -20.20 6.44 17.42
CA GLU A 56 -20.48 5.01 17.49
C GLU A 56 -19.47 4.30 18.41
N HIS A 57 -19.99 3.56 19.39
CA HIS A 57 -19.14 2.76 20.27
C HIS A 57 -18.60 1.55 19.52
N LEU A 58 -17.28 1.36 19.56
CA LEU A 58 -16.64 0.17 19.02
C LEU A 58 -17.04 -1.05 19.85
N GLY A 59 -17.84 -1.93 19.25
CA GLY A 59 -18.16 -3.22 19.83
C GLY A 59 -16.90 -4.09 20.02
N PRO A 60 -17.00 -5.17 20.80
CA PRO A 60 -15.86 -6.03 21.14
C PRO A 60 -15.19 -6.65 19.91
N ALA A 61 -15.95 -7.01 18.88
CA ALA A 61 -15.42 -7.54 17.62
C ALA A 61 -14.60 -6.48 16.86
N THR A 62 -15.13 -5.26 16.73
CA THR A 62 -14.44 -4.16 16.05
C THR A 62 -13.16 -3.77 16.78
N ARG A 63 -13.19 -3.71 18.11
CA ARG A 63 -11.99 -3.43 18.91
C ARG A 63 -10.92 -4.50 18.70
N ALA A 64 -11.29 -5.79 18.78
CA ALA A 64 -10.34 -6.88 18.55
C ALA A 64 -9.74 -6.84 17.13
N PHE A 65 -10.53 -6.47 16.12
CA PHE A 65 -10.07 -6.29 14.74
C PHE A 65 -9.10 -5.11 14.61
N CYS A 66 -9.40 -3.96 15.20
CA CYS A 66 -8.50 -2.81 15.23
C CYS A 66 -7.16 -3.17 15.89
N ASP A 67 -7.20 -3.86 17.04
CA ASP A 67 -6.00 -4.29 17.76
C ASP A 67 -5.17 -5.30 16.95
N ALA A 68 -5.82 -6.17 16.18
CA ALA A 68 -5.13 -7.09 15.28
C ALA A 68 -4.45 -6.33 14.12
N LEU A 69 -5.16 -5.41 13.47
CA LEU A 69 -4.61 -4.59 12.38
C LEU A 69 -3.43 -3.73 12.85
N LEU A 70 -3.54 -3.08 14.01
CA LEU A 70 -2.46 -2.25 14.56
C LEU A 70 -1.21 -3.08 14.88
N ARG A 71 -1.38 -4.31 15.40
CA ARG A 71 -0.27 -5.25 15.61
C ARG A 71 0.39 -5.68 14.30
N MET A 72 -0.40 -5.94 13.26
CA MET A 72 0.10 -6.36 11.95
C MET A 72 0.78 -5.23 11.18
N ALA A 73 0.29 -4.00 11.32
CA ALA A 73 0.78 -2.86 10.57
C ALA A 73 2.22 -2.47 10.92
N GLY A 74 2.72 -2.87 12.11
CA GLY A 74 4.06 -2.55 12.59
C GLY A 74 4.22 -1.04 12.82
N HIS A 75 4.45 -0.62 14.06
CA HIS A 75 4.71 0.80 14.36
C HIS A 75 5.99 1.29 13.64
N ARG A 76 5.84 1.86 12.44
CA ARG A 76 6.76 2.87 11.92
C ARG A 76 6.12 4.23 12.14
N THR A 77 6.28 4.76 13.35
CA THR A 77 6.16 6.20 13.58
C THR A 77 7.24 6.88 12.76
N VAL A 78 6.84 7.63 11.74
CA VAL A 78 7.73 8.57 11.05
C VAL A 78 8.18 9.60 12.11
N PRO A 79 9.49 9.90 12.23
CA PRO A 79 9.98 10.92 13.16
C PRO A 79 9.49 12.33 12.82
#